data_AF-A0A832U442-F1
#
_entry.id   AF-A0A832U442-F1
#
_cell.length_a   1.000
_cell.length_b   1.000
_cell.length_c   1.000
_cell.angle_alpha   90.00
_cell.angle_beta   90.00
_cell.angle_gamma   90.00
#
_symmetry.space_group_name_H-M   'P 1'
#
loop_
_entity.id
_entity.type
_entity.pdbx_description
1 polymer ?
#
loop_
_entity_poly.entity_id
_entity_poly.type
_entity_poly.pdbx_seq_one_letter_code
_entity_poly.pdbx_strand_id
1 'polypeptide(L)'
;METKLDWCKLTSKDIIEKLSTSTGGLSSKEAASRLEKYGHNEIKFKKRGPIVRFLMQFNNPLLMVLIVAAFACFFLWAFMGEEDIIMDMWVIIGVVIATAVIGFIQEGKAEASIDALKDMLVDKCKVIRDGENKVIPARDLVPGDVVIIESGDKVPADLRILSSKSLHLDESMLTGESMPVQKGTEDDPNNKNNEGKYCMAYGGTFVISGRGQGIVYATAEETEIGKIAKLMKSSGQTTPPILKKISAFVKLLIISI
;
A
#
# COMPACT_ATOMS: atom_id res chain seq x y z
N MET A 1 22.57 8.09 4.47
CA MET A 1 21.99 6.85 3.95
C MET A 1 21.96 5.87 5.11
N GLU A 2 20.83 5.76 5.82
CA GLU A 2 20.68 4.70 6.82
C GLU A 2 20.73 3.36 6.09
N THR A 3 21.70 2.53 6.44
CA THR A 3 21.84 1.18 5.91
C THR A 3 20.58 0.42 6.29
N LYS A 4 19.70 0.17 5.30
CA LYS A 4 18.43 -0.52 5.49
C LYS A 4 18.71 -1.86 6.15
N LEU A 5 18.22 -2.04 7.37
CA LEU A 5 18.47 -3.23 8.16
C LEU A 5 17.92 -4.46 7.43
N ASP A 6 18.79 -5.42 7.15
CA ASP A 6 18.41 -6.66 6.48
C ASP A 6 17.91 -7.67 7.52
N TRP A 7 16.60 -7.66 7.78
CA TRP A 7 15.95 -8.51 8.77
C TRP A 7 16.18 -10.01 8.51
N CYS A 8 16.41 -10.41 7.26
CA CYS A 8 16.65 -11.80 6.88
C CYS A 8 17.95 -12.35 7.48
N LYS A 9 18.97 -11.48 7.67
CA LYS A 9 20.30 -11.85 8.16
C LYS A 9 20.43 -11.90 9.67
N LEU A 10 19.45 -11.37 10.41
CA LEU A 10 19.47 -11.38 11.86
C LEU A 10 19.06 -12.76 12.39
N THR A 11 19.70 -13.17 13.48
CA THR A 11 19.28 -14.37 14.22
C THR A 11 18.01 -14.08 15.01
N SER A 12 17.33 -15.13 15.45
CA SER A 12 16.16 -15.01 16.32
C SER A 12 16.51 -14.27 17.62
N LYS A 13 17.72 -14.46 18.14
CA LYS A 13 18.22 -13.74 19.32
C LYS A 13 18.41 -12.24 19.06
N ASP A 14 19.01 -11.88 17.93
CA ASP A 14 19.23 -10.47 17.56
C ASP A 14 17.91 -9.72 17.39
N ILE A 15 16.89 -10.37 16.82
CA ILE A 15 15.56 -9.78 16.63
C ILE A 15 14.86 -9.60 17.98
N ILE A 16 14.96 -10.59 18.88
CA ILE A 16 14.42 -10.52 20.24
C ILE A 16 15.04 -9.34 21.00
N GLU A 17 16.36 -9.20 20.96
CA GLU A 17 17.07 -8.11 21.62
C GLU A 17 16.71 -6.75 21.02
N LYS A 18 16.73 -6.66 19.69
CA LYS A 18 16.48 -5.41 18.97
C LYS A 18 15.06 -4.90 19.08
N LEU A 19 14.08 -5.81 19.11
CA LEU A 19 12.68 -5.47 19.35
C LEU A 19 12.33 -5.46 20.84
N SER A 20 13.32 -5.70 21.73
CA SER A 20 13.14 -5.80 23.19
C SER A 20 11.90 -6.63 23.54
N THR A 21 11.79 -7.82 22.95
CA THR A 21 10.66 -8.74 23.13
C THR A 21 11.14 -10.06 23.73
N SER A 22 10.26 -11.05 23.84
CA SER A 22 10.57 -12.39 24.31
C SER A 22 9.83 -13.45 23.50
N THR A 23 10.26 -14.71 23.58
CA THR A 23 9.53 -15.84 22.96
C THR A 23 8.17 -16.08 23.61
N GLY A 24 7.96 -15.61 24.84
CA GLY A 24 6.67 -15.63 25.55
C GLY A 24 5.72 -14.50 25.16
N GLY A 25 6.07 -13.70 24.16
CA GLY A 25 5.26 -12.58 23.70
C GLY A 25 5.41 -11.31 24.52
N LEU A 26 4.60 -10.30 24.20
CA LEU A 26 4.59 -8.98 24.85
C LEU A 26 3.58 -8.95 26.00
N SER A 27 3.77 -8.02 26.94
CA SER A 27 2.69 -7.66 27.87
C SER A 27 1.62 -6.84 27.17
N SER A 28 0.36 -6.93 27.61
CA SER A 28 -0.74 -6.11 27.06
C SER A 28 -0.45 -4.60 27.18
N LYS A 29 0.23 -4.18 28.26
CA LYS A 29 0.61 -2.78 28.47
C LYS A 29 1.65 -2.31 27.46
N GLU A 30 2.65 -3.14 27.20
CA GLU A 30 3.68 -2.83 26.22
C GLU A 30 3.14 -2.83 24.78
N ALA A 31 2.28 -3.79 24.46
CA ALA A 31 1.59 -3.83 23.17
C ALA A 31 0.78 -2.55 22.93
N ALA A 32 0.04 -2.05 23.93
CA ALA A 32 -0.69 -0.79 23.83
C ALA A 32 0.24 0.41 23.62
N SER A 33 1.35 0.50 24.36
CA SER A 33 2.33 1.58 24.17
C SER A 33 2.99 1.54 22.79
N ARG A 34 3.28 0.35 22.26
CA ARG A 34 3.79 0.18 20.90
C ARG A 34 2.73 0.53 19.86
N LEU A 35 1.45 0.25 20.11
CA LEU A 35 0.37 0.59 19.19
C LEU A 35 0.23 2.11 19.03
N GLU A 36 0.42 2.87 20.12
CA GLU A 36 0.47 4.35 20.05
C GLU A 36 1.68 4.84 19.25
N LYS A 37 2.84 4.18 19.38
CA LYS A 37 4.09 4.56 18.71
C LYS A 37 4.13 4.21 17.23
N TYR A 38 3.77 2.97 16.87
CA TYR A 38 3.86 2.43 15.51
C TYR A 38 2.56 2.61 14.72
N GLY A 39 1.43 2.79 15.41
CA GLY A 39 0.11 2.80 14.82
C GLY A 39 -0.41 1.39 14.49
N HIS A 40 -1.64 1.36 13.99
CA HIS A 40 -2.31 0.12 13.59
C HIS A 40 -1.61 -0.55 12.40
N ASN A 41 -1.64 -1.88 12.38
CA ASN A 41 -1.19 -2.73 11.27
C ASN A 41 -2.16 -2.65 10.08
N GLU A 42 -2.28 -1.46 9.49
CA GLU A 42 -3.16 -1.18 8.37
C GLU A 42 -2.43 -0.25 7.39
N ILE A 43 -2.56 -0.53 6.08
CA ILE A 43 -2.03 0.36 5.06
C ILE A 43 -2.96 1.57 4.95
N LYS A 44 -2.48 2.74 5.38
CA LYS A 44 -3.26 3.99 5.37
C LYS A 44 -3.38 4.55 3.96
N PHE A 45 -4.49 4.24 3.32
CA PHE A 45 -4.90 4.92 2.10
C PHE A 45 -5.62 6.22 2.46
N LYS A 46 -4.91 7.36 2.34
CA LYS A 46 -5.56 8.68 2.36
C LYS A 46 -6.47 8.79 1.13
N LYS A 47 -7.76 8.47 1.29
CA LYS A 47 -8.77 8.79 0.28
C LYS A 47 -8.82 10.31 0.16
N ARG A 48 -8.55 10.84 -1.04
CA ARG A 48 -8.76 12.28 -1.29
C ARG A 48 -10.28 12.51 -1.33
N GLY A 49 -10.77 13.54 -0.66
CA GLY A 49 -12.19 13.88 -0.71
C GLY A 49 -12.64 14.24 -2.14
N PRO A 50 -13.91 14.05 -2.50
CA PRO A 50 -14.41 14.31 -3.87
C PRO A 50 -14.17 15.76 -4.33
N ILE A 51 -14.28 16.72 -3.41
CA ILE A 51 -14.00 18.15 -3.69
C ILE A 51 -12.52 18.37 -3.99
N VAL A 52 -11.61 17.72 -3.25
CA VAL A 52 -10.16 17.84 -3.47
C VAL A 52 -9.76 17.23 -4.81
N ARG A 53 -10.38 16.11 -5.20
CA ARG A 53 -10.17 15.50 -6.53
C ARG A 53 -10.65 16.41 -7.64
N PHE A 54 -11.85 16.97 -7.49
CA PHE A 54 -12.41 17.92 -8.44
C PHE A 54 -11.51 19.16 -8.60
N LEU A 55 -11.01 19.72 -7.49
CA LEU A 55 -10.09 20.86 -7.53
C LEU A 55 -8.74 20.51 -8.17
N MET A 56 -8.24 19.29 -7.99
CA MET A 56 -7.00 18.84 -8.64
C MET A 56 -7.13 18.73 -10.17
N GLN A 57 -8.34 18.52 -10.70
CA GLN A 57 -8.59 18.51 -12.14
C GLN A 57 -8.26 19.88 -12.77
N PHE A 58 -8.46 20.99 -12.05
CA PHE A 58 -8.08 22.34 -12.53
C PHE A 58 -6.57 22.56 -12.64
N ASN A 59 -5.76 21.69 -12.02
CA ASN A 59 -4.31 21.74 -12.14
C ASN A 59 -3.81 21.06 -13.43
N ASN A 60 -4.71 20.50 -14.24
CA ASN A 60 -4.39 19.97 -15.57
C ASN A 60 -4.24 21.12 -16.57
N PRO A 61 -3.05 21.34 -17.16
CA PRO A 61 -2.81 22.45 -18.08
C PRO A 61 -3.80 22.50 -19.26
N LEU A 62 -4.22 21.34 -19.76
CA LEU A 62 -5.17 21.25 -20.87
C LEU A 62 -6.56 21.76 -20.45
N LEU A 63 -7.02 21.39 -19.25
CA LEU A 63 -8.31 21.84 -18.71
C LEU A 63 -8.28 23.34 -18.42
N MET A 64 -7.14 23.86 -17.94
CA MET A 64 -6.96 25.30 -17.69
C MET A 64 -7.07 26.11 -18.98
N VAL A 65 -6.48 25.64 -20.08
CA VAL A 65 -6.62 26.27 -21.42
C VAL A 65 -8.08 26.27 -21.87
N LEU A 66 -8.77 25.13 -21.76
CA LEU A 66 -10.17 25.02 -22.16
C LEU A 66 -11.07 25.95 -21.35
N ILE A 67 -10.83 26.09 -20.03
CA ILE A 67 -11.58 27.02 -19.18
C ILE A 67 -11.31 28.47 -19.60
N VAL A 68 -10.04 28.84 -19.82
CA VAL A 68 -9.68 30.20 -20.27
C VAL A 68 -10.31 30.51 -21.63
N ALA A 69 -10.29 29.55 -22.56
CA ALA A 69 -10.94 29.69 -23.86
C ALA A 69 -12.47 29.87 -23.74
N ALA A 70 -13.13 29.08 -22.89
CA ALA A 70 -14.56 29.22 -22.62
C ALA A 70 -14.90 30.61 -22.04
N PHE A 71 -14.08 31.12 -21.11
CA PHE A 71 -14.25 32.46 -20.55
C PHE A 71 -14.01 33.57 -21.59
N ALA A 72 -13.02 33.41 -22.48
CA ALA A 72 -12.77 34.36 -23.56
C ALA A 72 -13.96 34.42 -24.54
N CYS A 73 -14.49 33.27 -24.96
CA CYS A 73 -15.69 33.20 -25.80
C CYS A 73 -16.90 33.86 -25.12
N PHE A 74 -17.12 33.60 -23.83
CA PHE A 74 -18.18 34.23 -23.05
C PHE A 74 -18.03 35.76 -23.00
N PHE A 75 -16.81 36.27 -22.80
CA PHE A 75 -16.54 37.71 -22.76
C PHE A 75 -16.78 38.37 -24.11
N LEU A 76 -16.32 37.77 -25.21
CA LEU A 76 -16.56 38.27 -26.56
C LEU A 76 -18.05 38.31 -26.89
N TRP A 77 -18.80 37.24 -26.56
CA TRP A 77 -20.24 37.23 -26.72
C TRP A 77 -20.93 38.32 -25.89
N ALA A 78 -20.61 38.44 -24.60
CA ALA A 78 -21.28 39.36 -23.68
C ALA A 78 -21.00 40.85 -23.97
N PHE A 79 -19.80 41.19 -24.46
CA PHE A 79 -19.39 42.59 -24.67
C PHE A 79 -19.40 43.02 -26.15
N MET A 80 -19.15 42.11 -27.09
CA MET A 80 -19.10 42.43 -28.53
C MET A 80 -20.36 41.97 -29.28
N GLY A 81 -21.21 41.14 -28.68
CA GLY A 81 -22.49 40.73 -29.26
C GLY A 81 -22.37 39.78 -30.46
N GLU A 82 -21.21 39.13 -30.63
CA GLU A 82 -21.00 38.14 -31.68
C GLU A 82 -21.76 36.84 -31.36
N GLU A 83 -22.93 36.66 -31.97
CA GLU A 83 -23.78 35.48 -31.73
C GLU A 83 -23.16 34.17 -32.26
N ASP A 84 -22.28 34.25 -33.26
CA ASP A 84 -21.64 33.07 -33.88
C ASP A 84 -20.72 32.31 -32.89
N ILE A 85 -20.16 32.99 -31.88
CA ILE A 85 -19.25 32.41 -30.88
C ILE A 85 -19.97 31.56 -29.82
N ILE A 86 -21.31 31.68 -29.70
CA ILE A 86 -22.08 31.00 -28.66
C ILE A 86 -22.03 29.47 -28.84
N MET A 87 -22.01 28.98 -30.09
CA MET A 87 -21.92 27.56 -30.40
C MET A 87 -20.56 26.98 -30.00
N ASP A 88 -19.47 27.70 -30.28
CA ASP A 88 -18.12 27.29 -29.90
C ASP A 88 -17.97 27.22 -28.37
N MET A 89 -18.54 28.18 -27.63
CA MET A 89 -18.58 28.16 -26.17
C MET A 89 -19.26 26.89 -25.64
N TRP A 90 -20.42 26.50 -26.19
CA TRP A 90 -21.13 25.30 -25.79
C TRP A 90 -20.35 24.01 -26.09
N VAL A 91 -19.66 23.95 -27.24
CA VAL A 91 -18.79 22.82 -27.59
C VAL A 91 -17.64 22.69 -26.59
N ILE A 92 -16.96 23.80 -26.25
CA ILE A 92 -15.86 23.81 -25.27
C ILE A 92 -16.36 23.36 -23.89
N ILE A 93 -17.49 23.88 -23.42
CA ILE A 93 -18.10 23.46 -22.15
C ILE A 93 -18.41 21.97 -22.16
N GLY A 94 -18.95 21.44 -23.26
CA GLY A 94 -19.20 20.01 -23.44
C GLY A 94 -17.93 19.17 -23.31
N VAL A 95 -16.83 19.59 -23.93
CA VAL A 95 -15.51 18.92 -23.83
C VAL A 95 -14.96 18.98 -22.40
N VAL A 96 -15.10 20.11 -21.70
CA VAL A 96 -14.68 20.24 -20.29
C VAL A 96 -15.46 19.29 -19.39
N ILE A 97 -16.77 19.20 -19.56
CA ILE A 97 -17.62 18.27 -18.79
C ILE A 97 -17.23 16.81 -19.09
N ALA A 98 -17.08 16.45 -20.37
CA ALA A 98 -16.70 15.10 -20.77
C ALA A 98 -15.34 14.70 -20.17
N THR A 99 -14.34 15.58 -20.23
CA THR A 99 -13.01 15.34 -19.66
C THR A 99 -13.02 15.25 -18.13
N ALA A 100 -13.84 16.05 -17.45
CA ALA A 100 -14.03 15.94 -16.00
C ALA A 100 -14.68 14.59 -15.61
N VAL A 101 -15.70 14.14 -16.33
CA VAL A 101 -16.37 12.84 -16.10
C VAL A 101 -15.41 11.68 -16.33
N ILE A 102 -14.66 11.70 -17.44
CA ILE A 102 -13.66 10.67 -17.74
C ILE A 102 -12.58 10.64 -16.65
N GLY A 103 -12.08 11.81 -16.22
CA GLY A 103 -11.11 11.91 -15.12
C GLY A 103 -11.64 11.33 -13.81
N PHE A 104 -12.89 11.65 -13.46
CA PHE A 104 -13.55 11.12 -12.26
C PHE A 104 -13.68 9.59 -12.28
N ILE A 105 -14.07 9.00 -13.42
CA ILE A 105 -14.19 7.54 -13.57
C ILE A 105 -12.81 6.87 -13.50
N GLN A 106 -11.78 7.45 -14.12
CA GLN A 106 -10.42 6.88 -14.10
C GLN A 106 -9.82 6.88 -12.69
N GLU A 107 -10.04 7.94 -11.92
CA GLU A 107 -9.54 8.03 -10.54
C GLU A 107 -10.30 7.06 -9.60
N GLY A 108 -11.60 6.87 -9.82
CA GLY A 108 -12.39 5.86 -9.10
C GLY A 108 -11.89 4.42 -9.34
N LYS A 109 -11.47 4.07 -10.55
CA LYS A 109 -10.88 2.76 -10.86
C LYS A 109 -9.55 2.52 -10.14
N ALA A 110 -8.71 3.56 -10.03
CA ALA A 110 -7.44 3.45 -9.30
C ALA A 110 -7.65 3.19 -7.80
N GLU A 111 -8.70 3.77 -7.20
CA GLU A 111 -9.07 3.50 -5.81
C GLU A 111 -9.70 2.13 -5.59
N ALA A 112 -10.46 1.61 -6.54
CA ALA A 112 -11.04 0.27 -6.44
C ALA A 112 -9.95 -0.82 -6.35
N SER A 113 -8.89 -0.70 -7.14
CA SER A 113 -7.73 -1.60 -7.06
C SER A 113 -7.00 -1.54 -5.71
N ILE A 114 -7.07 -0.39 -5.04
CA ILE A 114 -6.51 -0.16 -3.71
C ILE A 114 -7.39 -0.78 -2.62
N ASP A 115 -8.71 -0.64 -2.71
CA ASP A 115 -9.62 -1.24 -1.73
C ASP A 115 -9.59 -2.79 -1.82
N ALA A 116 -9.36 -3.37 -3.00
CA ALA A 116 -9.12 -4.81 -3.15
C ALA A 116 -7.86 -5.31 -2.40
N LEU A 117 -6.87 -4.44 -2.15
CA LEU A 117 -5.71 -4.77 -1.31
C LEU A 117 -6.08 -4.83 0.18
N LYS A 118 -7.11 -4.10 0.62
CA LYS A 118 -7.57 -4.15 2.03
C LYS A 118 -8.29 -5.46 2.34
N ASP A 119 -9.02 -6.02 1.39
CA ASP A 119 -9.70 -7.33 1.56
C ASP A 119 -8.69 -8.50 1.68
N MET A 120 -7.41 -8.24 1.41
CA MET A 120 -6.33 -9.18 1.68
C MET A 120 -5.90 -9.20 3.15
N LEU A 121 -6.28 -8.18 3.95
CA LEU A 121 -5.92 -8.08 5.36
C LEU A 121 -6.66 -9.11 6.21
N VAL A 122 -5.99 -9.56 7.26
CA VAL A 122 -6.52 -10.54 8.21
C VAL A 122 -7.39 -9.82 9.23
N ASP A 123 -8.60 -10.30 9.50
CA ASP A 123 -9.48 -9.66 10.51
C ASP A 123 -8.98 -9.90 11.94
N LYS A 124 -8.63 -11.15 12.26
CA LYS A 124 -8.18 -11.57 13.60
C LYS A 124 -7.00 -12.52 13.50
N CYS A 125 -6.10 -12.46 14.49
CA CYS A 125 -4.93 -13.33 14.57
C CYS A 125 -4.73 -13.85 16.00
N LYS A 126 -4.01 -14.97 16.12
CA LYS A 126 -3.61 -15.56 17.40
C LYS A 126 -2.23 -15.02 17.79
N VAL A 127 -2.12 -14.46 18.98
CA VAL A 127 -0.87 -13.93 19.53
C VAL A 127 -0.61 -14.53 20.91
N ILE A 128 0.65 -14.47 21.34
CA ILE A 128 1.02 -14.70 22.73
C ILE A 128 1.18 -13.33 23.38
N ARG A 129 0.32 -13.01 24.36
CA ARG A 129 0.42 -11.79 25.16
C ARG A 129 0.16 -12.11 26.62
N ASP A 130 0.96 -11.54 27.52
CA ASP A 130 0.99 -11.87 28.94
C ASP A 130 1.27 -13.37 29.21
N GLY A 131 2.00 -14.03 28.32
CA GLY A 131 2.28 -15.48 28.39
C GLY A 131 1.12 -16.39 27.97
N GLU A 132 -0.02 -15.84 27.57
CA GLU A 132 -1.21 -16.58 27.18
C GLU A 132 -1.54 -16.41 25.69
N ASN A 133 -2.16 -17.44 25.10
CA ASN A 133 -2.67 -17.36 23.73
C ASN A 133 -3.95 -16.50 23.71
N LYS A 134 -3.94 -15.40 22.97
CA LYS A 134 -5.08 -14.49 22.81
C LYS A 134 -5.41 -14.32 21.33
N VAL A 135 -6.69 -14.14 21.03
CA VAL A 135 -7.15 -13.75 19.69
C VAL A 135 -7.42 -12.25 19.69
N ILE A 136 -6.71 -11.51 18.86
CA ILE A 136 -6.83 -10.05 18.75
C ILE A 136 -7.17 -9.64 17.32
N PRO A 137 -7.75 -8.45 17.10
CA PRO A 137 -7.83 -7.85 15.77
C PRO A 137 -6.43 -7.74 15.16
N ALA A 138 -6.23 -8.16 13.91
CA ALA A 138 -4.89 -8.14 13.31
C ALA A 138 -4.36 -6.71 13.09
N ARG A 139 -5.26 -5.71 13.02
CA ARG A 139 -4.93 -4.28 13.04
C ARG A 139 -4.21 -3.81 14.30
N ASP A 140 -4.35 -4.54 15.41
CA ASP A 140 -3.74 -4.19 16.70
C ASP A 140 -2.40 -4.91 16.92
N LEU A 141 -1.88 -5.60 15.89
CA LEU A 141 -0.53 -6.16 15.88
C LEU A 141 0.52 -5.07 15.85
N VAL A 142 1.59 -5.28 16.62
CA VAL A 142 2.72 -4.36 16.70
C VAL A 142 4.05 -5.11 16.55
N PRO A 143 5.12 -4.44 16.10
CA PRO A 143 6.45 -5.04 16.08
C PRO A 143 6.83 -5.58 17.47
N GLY A 144 7.29 -6.82 17.52
CA GLY A 144 7.64 -7.57 18.72
C GLY A 144 6.57 -8.53 19.22
N ASP A 145 5.32 -8.48 18.73
CA ASP A 145 4.31 -9.50 19.04
C ASP A 145 4.78 -10.88 18.57
N VAL A 146 4.45 -11.92 19.33
CA VAL A 146 4.62 -13.31 18.90
C VAL A 146 3.28 -13.81 18.37
N VAL A 147 3.24 -14.15 17.09
CA VAL A 147 2.05 -14.62 16.38
C VAL A 147 2.13 -16.13 16.19
N ILE A 148 0.99 -16.80 16.31
CA ILE A 148 0.83 -18.22 15.99
C ILE A 148 0.06 -18.31 14.68
N ILE A 149 0.62 -19.06 13.72
CA ILE A 149 0.03 -19.30 12.40
C ILE A 149 -0.17 -20.79 12.18
N GLU A 150 -1.32 -21.19 11.65
CA GLU A 150 -1.69 -22.58 11.39
C GLU A 150 -2.28 -22.73 9.98
N SER A 151 -2.34 -23.96 9.47
CA SER A 151 -2.95 -24.27 8.16
C SER A 151 -4.34 -23.64 8.02
N GLY A 152 -4.55 -22.92 6.92
CA GLY A 152 -5.75 -22.16 6.65
C GLY A 152 -5.67 -20.67 7.05
N ASP A 153 -4.69 -20.27 7.86
CA ASP A 153 -4.50 -18.89 8.24
C ASP A 153 -3.80 -18.09 7.12
N LYS A 154 -4.15 -16.81 7.03
CA LYS A 154 -3.31 -15.81 6.35
C LYS A 154 -2.28 -15.25 7.34
N VAL A 155 -1.07 -15.01 6.87
CA VAL A 155 -0.01 -14.39 7.68
C VAL A 155 -0.35 -12.90 7.88
N PRO A 156 -0.53 -12.41 9.13
CA PRO A 156 -1.14 -11.10 9.38
C PRO A 156 -0.18 -9.91 9.30
N ALA A 157 1.13 -10.15 9.40
CA ALA A 157 2.20 -9.16 9.33
C ALA A 157 3.50 -9.89 8.94
N ASP A 158 4.59 -9.18 8.68
CA ASP A 158 5.85 -9.87 8.39
C ASP A 158 6.47 -10.42 9.68
N LEU A 159 6.79 -11.72 9.66
CA LEU A 159 7.24 -12.50 10.80
C LEU A 159 8.64 -13.08 10.59
N ARG A 160 9.41 -13.13 11.67
CA ARG A 160 10.57 -14.02 11.84
C ARG A 160 10.10 -15.31 12.52
N ILE A 161 10.26 -16.45 11.86
CA ILE A 161 9.87 -17.75 12.40
C ILE A 161 10.79 -18.12 13.57
N LEU A 162 10.18 -18.37 14.73
CA LEU A 162 10.83 -18.87 15.96
C LEU A 162 10.73 -20.39 16.09
N SER A 163 9.63 -20.97 15.61
CA SER A 163 9.40 -22.41 15.61
C SER A 163 8.47 -22.77 14.46
N SER A 164 8.69 -23.94 13.85
CA SER A 164 7.80 -24.46 12.83
C SER A 164 7.65 -25.98 12.93
N LYS A 165 6.51 -26.48 12.47
CA LYS A 165 6.22 -27.90 12.27
C LYS A 165 5.57 -28.07 10.90
N SER A 166 6.36 -28.54 9.94
CA SER A 166 5.93 -28.74 8.54
C SER A 166 5.25 -27.50 7.93
N LEU A 167 5.74 -26.30 8.26
CA LEU A 167 5.13 -25.04 7.84
C LEU A 167 5.41 -24.78 6.35
N HIS A 168 4.35 -24.68 5.55
CA HIS A 168 4.44 -24.34 4.13
C HIS A 168 3.54 -23.14 3.84
N LEU A 169 4.09 -22.15 3.14
CA LEU A 169 3.38 -20.93 2.75
C LEU A 169 3.21 -20.85 1.24
N ASP A 170 2.07 -20.30 0.82
CA ASP A 170 1.85 -19.80 -0.54
C ASP A 170 2.36 -18.35 -0.60
N GLU A 171 3.49 -18.16 -1.29
CA GLU A 171 4.10 -16.84 -1.50
C GLU A 171 3.81 -16.27 -2.90
N SER A 172 2.91 -16.88 -3.68
CA SER A 172 2.58 -16.49 -5.06
C SER A 172 2.15 -15.03 -5.19
N MET A 173 1.56 -14.46 -4.13
CA MET A 173 1.15 -13.07 -4.11
C MET A 173 2.33 -12.08 -4.13
N LEU A 174 3.51 -12.50 -3.66
CA LEU A 174 4.73 -11.68 -3.62
C LEU A 174 5.72 -12.06 -4.72
N THR A 175 5.85 -13.34 -5.03
CA THR A 175 6.84 -13.86 -5.97
C THR A 175 6.27 -14.17 -7.36
N GLY A 176 4.96 -14.38 -7.47
CA GLY A 176 4.32 -14.90 -8.67
C GLY A 176 4.48 -16.41 -8.88
N GLU A 177 5.15 -17.10 -7.96
CA GLU A 177 5.40 -18.55 -8.05
C GLU A 177 4.39 -19.32 -7.20
N SER A 178 3.64 -20.24 -7.79
CA SER A 178 2.59 -21.01 -7.09
C SER A 178 3.09 -22.21 -6.29
N MET A 179 4.41 -22.43 -6.23
CA MET A 179 4.96 -23.56 -5.47
C MET A 179 5.00 -23.25 -3.97
N PRO A 180 4.48 -24.16 -3.12
CA PRO A 180 4.59 -24.02 -1.66
C PRO A 180 6.04 -23.85 -1.20
N VAL A 181 6.30 -22.83 -0.40
CA VAL A 181 7.63 -22.58 0.17
C VAL A 181 7.65 -23.08 1.61
N GLN A 182 8.55 -24.03 1.90
CA GLN A 182 8.77 -24.51 3.25
C GLN A 182 9.46 -23.44 4.11
N LYS A 183 9.03 -23.31 5.37
CA LYS A 183 9.57 -22.37 6.35
C LYS A 183 10.01 -23.07 7.63
N GLY A 184 11.03 -22.51 8.27
CA GLY A 184 11.55 -23.03 9.53
C GLY A 184 12.49 -22.08 10.22
N THR A 185 13.29 -22.61 11.12
CA THR A 185 14.21 -21.82 11.96
C THR A 185 15.60 -21.77 11.34
N GLU A 186 16.44 -20.85 11.83
CA GLU A 186 17.81 -20.69 11.34
C GLU A 186 18.67 -21.96 11.50
N ASP A 187 18.41 -22.72 12.57
CA ASP A 187 19.12 -23.97 12.89
C ASP A 187 18.63 -25.19 12.08
N ASP A 188 17.62 -25.03 11.21
CA ASP A 188 17.08 -26.14 10.42
C ASP A 188 18.10 -26.61 9.36
N PRO A 189 18.41 -27.93 9.28
CA PRO A 189 19.31 -28.48 8.26
C PRO A 189 18.88 -28.17 6.81
N ASN A 190 17.61 -27.85 6.58
CA ASN A 190 17.06 -27.50 5.27
C ASN A 190 17.31 -26.03 4.89
N ASN A 191 17.81 -25.18 5.80
CA ASN A 191 18.09 -23.76 5.59
C ASN A 191 19.36 -23.49 4.74
N LYS A 192 19.80 -24.43 3.90
CA LYS A 192 21.17 -24.42 3.37
C LYS A 192 21.49 -23.35 2.32
N ASN A 193 20.52 -22.62 1.76
CA ASN A 193 20.80 -21.70 0.64
C ASN A 193 19.83 -20.52 0.45
N ASN A 194 18.90 -20.25 1.37
CA ASN A 194 17.79 -19.32 1.08
C ASN A 194 18.03 -17.86 1.55
N GLU A 195 19.29 -17.44 1.72
CA GLU A 195 19.68 -16.07 2.13
C GLU A 195 18.89 -15.52 3.35
N GLY A 196 18.50 -16.39 4.28
CA GLY A 196 17.68 -16.03 5.45
C GLY A 196 16.16 -15.97 5.23
N LYS A 197 15.67 -16.03 3.98
CA LYS A 197 14.23 -16.02 3.63
C LYS A 197 13.46 -17.25 4.12
N TYR A 198 14.16 -18.36 4.37
CA TYR A 198 13.57 -19.58 4.94
C TYR A 198 12.95 -19.33 6.32
N CYS A 199 13.50 -18.37 7.07
CA CYS A 199 13.08 -18.01 8.41
C CYS A 199 12.08 -16.85 8.43
N MET A 200 11.62 -16.40 7.26
CA MET A 200 10.75 -15.23 7.13
C MET A 200 9.40 -15.65 6.55
N ALA A 201 8.33 -15.14 7.14
CA ALA A 201 6.97 -15.23 6.61
C ALA A 201 6.44 -13.82 6.37
N TYR A 202 5.78 -13.60 5.24
CA TYR A 202 5.40 -12.26 4.81
C TYR A 202 3.89 -12.05 4.93
N GLY A 203 3.49 -10.84 5.32
CA GLY A 203 2.09 -10.46 5.46
C GLY A 203 1.30 -10.67 4.15
N GLY A 204 0.11 -11.25 4.26
CA GLY A 204 -0.77 -11.55 3.13
C GLY A 204 -0.53 -12.90 2.45
N THR A 205 0.57 -13.60 2.77
CA THR A 205 0.79 -14.99 2.32
C THR A 205 -0.13 -15.97 3.04
N PHE A 206 -0.39 -17.14 2.45
CA PHE A 206 -1.34 -18.12 2.98
C PHE A 206 -0.63 -19.35 3.54
N VAL A 207 -1.04 -19.82 4.72
CA VAL A 207 -0.49 -21.03 5.32
C VAL A 207 -1.19 -22.25 4.73
N ILE A 208 -0.48 -22.96 3.84
CA ILE A 208 -1.01 -24.15 3.18
C ILE A 208 -1.09 -25.31 4.18
N SER A 209 0.00 -25.55 4.91
CA SER A 209 0.06 -26.66 5.87
C SER A 209 1.01 -26.37 7.03
N GLY A 210 0.84 -27.13 8.11
CA GLY A 210 1.68 -27.06 9.30
C GLY A 210 1.27 -25.97 10.28
N ARG A 211 2.19 -25.69 11.21
CA ARG A 211 2.04 -24.67 12.26
C ARG A 211 3.36 -23.97 12.48
N GLY A 212 3.31 -22.68 12.78
CA GLY A 212 4.48 -21.89 13.14
C GLY A 212 4.19 -20.89 14.25
N GLN A 213 5.27 -20.43 14.87
CA GLN A 213 5.27 -19.26 15.73
C GLN A 213 6.33 -18.30 15.21
N GLY A 214 6.03 -17.01 15.19
CA GLY A 214 6.98 -16.01 14.72
C GLY A 214 6.81 -14.64 15.37
N ILE A 215 7.91 -13.90 15.44
CA ILE A 215 7.93 -12.53 15.95
C ILE A 215 7.62 -11.58 14.81
N VAL A 216 6.68 -10.66 15.01
CA VAL A 216 6.40 -9.57 14.08
C VAL A 216 7.59 -8.62 14.06
N TYR A 217 8.26 -8.48 12.92
CA TYR A 217 9.34 -7.49 12.76
C TYR A 217 8.90 -6.24 12.00
N ALA A 218 7.85 -6.35 11.17
CA ALA A 218 7.29 -5.23 10.43
C ALA A 218 5.77 -5.32 10.33
N THR A 219 5.11 -4.16 10.43
CA THR A 219 3.66 -3.99 10.31
C THR A 219 3.33 -2.87 9.31
N ALA A 220 2.09 -2.86 8.82
CA ALA A 220 1.56 -1.84 7.92
C ALA A 220 2.49 -1.53 6.72
N GLU A 221 2.80 -0.24 6.49
CA GLU A 221 3.63 0.23 5.37
C GLU A 221 5.07 -0.30 5.38
N GLU A 222 5.55 -0.84 6.51
CA GLU A 222 6.92 -1.36 6.65
C GLU A 222 7.02 -2.85 6.28
N THR A 223 5.90 -3.55 6.11
CA THR A 223 5.87 -4.92 5.56
C THR A 223 6.35 -4.94 4.10
N GLU A 224 6.76 -6.09 3.56
CA GLU A 224 7.13 -6.22 2.15
C GLU A 224 5.97 -5.86 1.22
N ILE A 225 4.76 -6.33 1.53
CA ILE A 225 3.55 -5.93 0.78
C ILE A 225 3.23 -4.44 0.97
N GLY A 226 3.44 -3.89 2.16
CA GLY A 226 3.28 -2.47 2.47
C GLY A 226 4.25 -1.59 1.70
N LYS A 227 5.51 -2.02 1.56
CA LYS A 227 6.54 -1.35 0.74
C LYS A 227 6.16 -1.38 -0.73
N ILE A 228 5.67 -2.51 -1.24
CA ILE A 228 5.15 -2.61 -2.62
C ILE A 228 3.97 -1.64 -2.81
N ALA A 229 3.00 -1.63 -1.90
CA ALA A 229 1.86 -0.72 -1.95
C ALA A 229 2.29 0.77 -1.90
N LYS A 230 3.29 1.10 -1.07
CA LYS A 230 3.88 2.44 -0.98
C LYS A 230 4.60 2.84 -2.27
N LEU A 231 5.34 1.92 -2.89
CA LEU A 231 5.96 2.13 -4.19
C LEU A 231 4.89 2.38 -5.25
N MET A 232 3.86 1.53 -5.35
CA MET A 232 2.74 1.73 -6.27
C MET A 232 2.06 3.09 -6.09
N LYS A 233 1.85 3.53 -4.83
CA LYS A 233 1.31 4.85 -4.51
C LYS A 233 2.21 6.00 -4.94
N SER A 234 3.54 5.83 -4.82
CA SER A 234 4.52 6.83 -5.28
C SER A 234 4.63 6.88 -6.81
N SER A 235 4.58 5.72 -7.46
CA SER A 235 4.62 5.56 -8.92
C SER A 235 3.33 6.06 -9.59
N GLY A 236 2.20 6.00 -8.88
CA GLY A 236 0.90 6.50 -9.33
C GLY A 236 0.76 8.02 -9.41
N GLN A 237 1.79 8.79 -9.01
CA GLN A 237 1.78 10.26 -9.12
C GLN A 237 2.78 10.84 -10.12
N THR A 238 3.46 10.01 -10.90
CA THR A 238 4.19 10.51 -12.06
C THR A 238 3.25 10.54 -13.26
N THR A 239 2.83 11.74 -13.66
CA THR A 239 2.17 11.98 -14.94
C THR A 239 2.92 11.18 -16.01
N PRO A 240 2.25 10.30 -16.78
CA PRO A 240 2.89 9.49 -17.81
C PRO A 240 3.83 10.32 -18.68
N PRO A 241 5.00 9.79 -19.09
CA PRO A 241 6.00 10.57 -19.83
C PRO A 241 5.42 11.27 -21.07
N ILE A 242 4.47 10.61 -21.74
CA ILE A 242 3.73 11.17 -22.87
C ILE A 242 2.86 12.37 -22.46
N LEU A 243 2.17 12.30 -21.32
CA LEU A 243 1.34 13.39 -20.80
C LEU A 243 2.18 14.56 -20.29
N LYS A 244 3.39 14.32 -19.77
CA LYS A 244 4.37 15.40 -19.47
C LYS A 244 4.80 16.12 -20.74
N LYS A 245 5.11 15.36 -21.81
CA LYS A 245 5.48 15.94 -23.12
C LYS A 245 4.34 16.73 -23.74
N ILE A 246 3.12 16.19 -23.72
CA ILE A 246 1.91 16.88 -24.19
C ILE A 246 1.68 18.16 -23.36
N SER A 247 1.77 18.08 -22.03
CA SER A 247 1.61 19.26 -21.17
C SER A 247 2.67 20.33 -21.40
N ALA A 248 3.93 19.95 -21.65
CA ALA A 248 5.01 20.87 -21.99
C ALA A 248 4.79 21.52 -23.36
N PHE A 249 4.34 20.75 -24.35
CA PHE A 249 3.99 21.25 -25.68
C PHE A 249 2.81 22.23 -25.62
N VAL A 250 1.76 21.90 -24.87
CA VAL A 250 0.61 22.79 -24.63
C VAL A 250 1.06 24.08 -23.95
N LYS A 251 1.92 24.01 -22.92
CA LYS A 251 2.49 25.22 -22.28
C LYS A 251 3.29 26.09 -23.24
N LEU A 252 4.08 25.48 -24.13
CA LEU A 252 4.84 26.20 -25.15
C LEU A 252 3.91 26.95 -26.11
N LEU A 253 2.83 26.30 -26.57
CA LEU A 253 1.81 26.92 -27.42
C LEU A 253 1.12 28.10 -26.74
N ILE A 254 0.74 27.97 -25.46
CA ILE A 254 0.12 29.07 -24.71
C ILE A 254 1.03 30.30 -24.61
N ILE A 255 2.35 30.12 -24.49
CA ILE A 255 3.30 31.24 -24.38
C ILE A 255 3.58 31.86 -25.76
N SER A 256 3.40 31.09 -26.83
CA SER A 256 3.72 31.51 -28.20
C SER A 256 2.55 32.14 -28.95
N ILE A 257 1.32 31.99 -28.44
CA ILE A 257 0.09 32.66 -28.89
C ILE A 257 -0.09 33.94 -28.06
#